data_AF-A0A967A9P5-F1
#
_entry.id   AF-A0A967A9P5-F1
#
_cell.length_a   1.000
_cell.length_b   1.000
_cell.length_c   1.000
_cell.angle_alpha   90.00
_cell.angle_beta   90.00
_cell.angle_gamma   90.00
#
_symmetry.space_group_name_H-M   'P 1'
#
loop_
_entity.id
_entity.type
_entity.pdbx_description
1 polymer ?
#
loop_
_entity_poly.entity_id
_entity_poly.type
_entity_poly.pdbx_seq_one_letter_code
_entity_poly.pdbx_strand_id
1 'polypeptide(L)' 'EAKKPVEVSPATLAMAREEFERDYILGVLKQVDGNRTSAATILGLSRKALWDKCKRYGISSAKGEAEEMPDV' A
#
# COMPACT_ATOMS: atom_id res chain seq x y z
N GLU A 1 12.22 6.23 -25.24
CA GLU A 1 12.76 5.63 -24.02
C GLU A 1 12.24 4.19 -23.90
N ALA A 2 13.10 3.21 -24.18
CA ALA A 2 12.72 1.80 -24.22
C ALA A 2 12.64 1.25 -22.79
N LYS A 3 11.42 1.01 -22.29
CA LYS A 3 11.20 0.19 -21.09
C LYS A 3 11.63 -1.24 -21.44
N LYS A 4 12.85 -1.60 -21.03
CA LYS A 4 13.43 -2.94 -21.14
C LYS A 4 12.38 -3.98 -20.71
N PRO A 5 12.16 -5.08 -21.44
CA PRO A 5 11.31 -6.16 -20.97
C PRO A 5 11.96 -6.72 -19.72
N VAL A 6 11.29 -6.58 -18.58
CA VAL A 6 11.70 -7.27 -17.34
C VAL A 6 11.49 -8.75 -17.62
N GLU A 7 12.58 -9.52 -17.62
CA GLU A 7 12.54 -10.98 -17.63
C GLU A 7 11.84 -11.45 -16.34
N VAL A 8 10.52 -11.60 -16.41
CA VAL A 8 9.73 -12.24 -15.36
C VAL A 8 9.97 -13.74 -15.50
N SER A 9 11.01 -14.24 -14.82
CA SER A 9 10.93 -15.59 -14.25
C SER A 9 9.58 -15.71 -13.53
N PRO A 10 8.87 -16.84 -13.58
CA PRO A 10 7.51 -16.92 -13.06
C PRO A 10 7.55 -16.64 -11.55
N ALA A 11 7.35 -15.38 -11.21
CA ALA A 11 7.13 -14.94 -9.86
C ALA A 11 5.90 -15.71 -9.39
N THR A 12 6.01 -16.33 -8.22
CA THR A 12 4.90 -17.11 -7.68
C THR A 12 3.64 -16.23 -7.62
N LEU A 13 2.45 -16.83 -7.71
CA LEU A 13 1.19 -16.09 -7.60
C LEU A 13 1.13 -15.22 -6.32
N ALA A 14 1.84 -15.62 -5.27
CA ALA A 14 2.01 -14.84 -4.06
C ALA A 14 2.73 -13.51 -4.31
N MET A 15 3.84 -13.52 -5.07
CA MET A 15 4.60 -12.30 -5.40
C MET A 15 3.81 -11.35 -6.29
N ALA A 16 3.12 -11.87 -7.31
CA ALA A 16 2.30 -11.04 -8.20
C ALA A 16 1.15 -10.33 -7.44
N ARG A 17 0.50 -11.04 -6.52
CA ARG A 17 -0.53 -10.44 -5.64
C ARG A 17 0.06 -9.37 -4.74
N GLU A 18 1.23 -9.63 -4.17
CA GLU A 18 1.89 -8.69 -3.27
C GLU A 18 2.30 -7.39 -3.98
N GLU A 19 2.82 -7.49 -5.20
CA GLU A 19 3.18 -6.33 -6.01
C GLU A 19 1.95 -5.51 -6.41
N PHE A 20 0.88 -6.17 -6.87
CA PHE A 20 -0.38 -5.51 -7.20
C PHE A 20 -0.99 -4.83 -5.98
N GLU A 21 -1.04 -5.51 -4.84
CA GLU A 21 -1.60 -4.95 -3.61
C GLU A 21 -0.83 -3.72 -3.15
N ARG A 22 0.51 -3.75 -3.22
CA ARG A 22 1.36 -2.61 -2.90
C ARG A 22 1.09 -1.41 -3.81
N ASP A 23 1.07 -1.63 -5.12
CA ASP A 23 0.86 -0.56 -6.10
C ASP A 23 -0.55 0.05 -5.95
N TYR A 24 -1.55 -0.80 -5.73
CA TYR A 24 -2.93 -0.36 -5.52
C TYR A 24 -3.09 0.50 -4.25
N ILE A 25 -2.53 0.06 -3.11
CA ILE A 25 -2.54 0.83 -1.87
C ILE A 25 -1.85 2.19 -2.07
N LEU A 26 -0.71 2.21 -2.75
CA LEU A 26 0.06 3.41 -3.00
C LEU A 26 -0.68 4.38 -3.94
N GLY A 27 -1.37 3.86 -4.96
CA GLY A 27 -2.23 4.63 -5.85
C GLY A 27 -3.40 5.28 -5.11
N VAL A 28 -4.10 4.52 -4.27
CA VAL A 28 -5.20 5.05 -3.46
C VAL A 28 -4.69 6.11 -2.47
N LEU A 29 -3.58 5.86 -1.78
CA LEU A 29 -2.98 6.83 -0.86
C LEU A 29 -2.61 8.14 -1.56
N LYS A 30 -2.09 8.08 -2.79
CA LYS A 30 -1.82 9.28 -3.60
C LYS A 30 -3.12 10.00 -3.98
N GLN A 31 -4.17 9.28 -4.35
CA GLN A 31 -5.46 9.86 -4.72
C GLN A 31 -6.12 10.61 -3.56
N VAL A 32 -5.89 10.18 -2.32
CA VAL A 32 -6.45 10.82 -1.12
C VAL A 32 -5.44 11.70 -0.37
N ASP A 33 -4.35 12.11 -1.02
CA ASP A 33 -3.31 12.98 -0.45
C ASP A 33 -2.74 12.47 0.90
N GLY A 34 -2.60 11.16 1.04
CA GLY A 34 -2.09 10.50 2.24
C GLY A 34 -3.11 10.33 3.37
N ASN A 35 -4.39 10.63 3.14
CA ASN A 35 -5.44 10.37 4.13
C ASN A 35 -5.71 8.87 4.31
N ARG A 36 -5.12 8.29 5.36
CA ARG A 36 -5.23 6.85 5.68
C ARG A 36 -6.67 6.41 5.95
N THR A 37 -7.52 7.24 6.54
CA THR A 37 -8.92 6.89 6.80
C THR A 37 -9.68 6.76 5.50
N SER A 38 -9.58 7.75 4.61
CA SER A 38 -10.21 7.69 3.29
C SER A 38 -9.65 6.54 2.45
N ALA A 39 -8.33 6.31 2.48
CA ALA A 39 -7.72 5.18 1.79
C ALA A 39 -8.26 3.84 2.30
N ALA A 40 -8.37 3.66 3.62
CA ALA A 40 -8.91 2.44 4.21
C ALA A 40 -10.36 2.20 3.79
N THR A 41 -11.19 3.24 3.78
CA THR A 41 -12.57 3.17 3.29
C THR A 41 -12.65 2.78 1.81
N ILE A 42 -11.82 3.38 0.95
CA ILE A 42 -11.79 3.06 -0.49
C ILE A 42 -11.32 1.62 -0.72
N LEU A 43 -10.31 1.17 0.03
CA LEU A 43 -9.78 -0.18 -0.05
C LEU A 43 -10.70 -1.23 0.60
N GLY A 44 -11.75 -0.81 1.33
CA GLY A 44 -12.60 -1.71 2.10
C GLY A 44 -11.87 -2.40 3.26
N LEU A 45 -10.79 -1.78 3.76
CA LEU A 45 -9.95 -2.32 4.82
C LEU A 45 -10.18 -1.57 6.13
N SER A 46 -9.95 -2.24 7.25
CA SER A 46 -9.80 -1.55 8.54
C SER A 46 -8.54 -0.69 8.53
N ARG A 47 -8.56 0.45 9.23
CA ARG A 47 -7.38 1.33 9.40
C ARG A 47 -6.15 0.56 9.89
N LYS A 48 -6.32 -0.39 10.82
CA LYS A 48 -5.26 -1.30 11.32
C LYS A 48 -4.68 -2.19 10.22
N ALA A 49 -5.54 -2.75 9.36
CA ALA A 49 -5.11 -3.62 8.26
C ALA A 49 -4.35 -2.83 7.19
N LEU A 50 -4.80 -1.61 6.88
CA LEU A 50 -4.06 -0.71 6.00
C LEU A 50 -2.68 -0.36 6.58
N TRP A 51 -2.60 -0.06 7.87
CA TRP A 51 -1.33 0.24 8.53
C TRP A 51 -0.35 -0.94 8.47
N ASP A 52 -0.82 -2.15 8.79
CA ASP A 52 0.02 -3.36 8.75
C ASP A 52 0.53 -3.64 7.32
N LYS A 53 -0.33 -3.50 6.31
CA LYS A 53 0.06 -3.61 4.89
C LYS A 53 1.05 -2.52 4.48
N CYS A 54 0.81 -1.26 4.84
CA CYS A 54 1.76 -0.18 4.55
C CYS A 54 3.12 -0.43 5.20
N LYS A 55 3.15 -0.91 6.45
CA LYS A 55 4.37 -1.26 7.16
C LYS A 55 5.09 -2.43 6.49
N ARG A 56 4.37 -3.49 6.13
CA ARG A 56 4.91 -4.67 5.45
C ARG A 56 5.50 -4.34 4.07
N TYR A 57 4.89 -3.38 3.36
CA TYR A 57 5.33 -2.95 2.04
C TYR A 57 6.28 -1.75 2.02
N GLY A 58 6.61 -1.18 3.19
CA GLY A 58 7.47 0.01 3.28
C GLY A 58 6.84 1.27 2.67
N ILE A 59 5.51 1.36 2.65
CA ILE A 59 4.78 2.51 2.11
C ILE A 59 4.75 3.62 3.17
N SER A 60 5.73 4.51 3.11
CA SER A 60 5.78 5.74 3.91
C SER A 60 4.82 6.77 3.33
N SER A 61 3.55 6.75 3.76
CA SER A 61 2.61 7.80 3.38
C SER A 61 3.02 9.11 4.07
N ALA A 62 3.53 10.07 3.29
CA ALA A 62 4.23 11.28 3.75
C ALA A 62 3.32 12.36 4.36
N LYS A 63 2.22 12.00 5.03
CA LYS A 63 1.38 12.96 5.75
C LYS A 63 0.81 12.29 7.00
N GLY A 64 1.37 12.64 8.15
CA GLY A 64 1.06 12.02 9.44
C GLY A 64 2.08 10.94 9.77
N GLU A 65 3.15 11.34 10.43
CA GLU A 65 4.00 10.44 11.20
C GLU A 65 3.16 9.57 12.15
N ALA A 66 3.82 8.57 12.71
CA ALA A 66 3.28 7.46 13.47
C ALA A 66 2.66 7.85 14.84
N GLU A 67 1.91 8.94 14.93
CA GLU A 67 1.33 9.39 16.19
C GLU A 67 -0.08 8.83 16.36
N GLU A 68 -0.20 8.02 17.41
CA GLU A 68 -1.43 7.53 18.05
C GLU A 68 -2.14 6.34 17.37
N MET A 69 -1.64 5.13 17.65
CA MET A 69 -2.54 4.08 18.15
C MET A 69 -2.61 4.22 19.68
N PRO A 70 -3.66 4.81 20.27
CA PRO A 70 -4.09 4.40 21.59
C PRO A 70 -4.91 3.10 21.45
N ASP A 71 -4.64 2.19 22.37
CA ASP A 71 -5.28 0.90 22.55
C ASP A 71 -6.82 0.96 22.41
N VAL A 72 -7.37 0.19 21.47
CA VAL A 72 -8.78 -0.26 21.50
C VAL A 72 -8.89 -1.66 20.92
#